data_AF-A0A4R0YCV3-F1
#
_entry.id   AF-A0A4R0YCV3-F1
#
_cell.length_a   1.000
_cell.length_b   1.000
_cell.length_c   1.000
_cell.angle_alpha   90.00
_cell.angle_beta   90.00
_cell.angle_gamma   90.00
#
_symmetry.space_group_name_H-M   'P 1'
#
loop_
_entity.id
_entity.type
_entity.pdbx_description
1 polymer ?
#
loop_
_entity_poly.entity_id
_entity_poly.type
_entity_poly.pdbx_seq_one_letter_code
_entity_poly.pdbx_strand_id
1 'polypeptide(L)'
;MRFAISTNGPAFLAAMQGWIAQHPEAVGYDWLYDMRIYHGTVSHDDMTQFARAYAAIADERDMGRYAVFVSPDPGLPLWIRACALHFPRRIFTVVRTMADAEKLLRRDFSAK
;
A
#
# COMPACT_ATOMS: atom_id res chain seq x y z
N MET A 1 -2.16 -8.94 3.09
CA MET A 1 -3.10 -8.50 4.15
C MET A 1 -4.42 -8.12 3.47
N ARG A 2 -5.58 -8.56 3.97
CA ARG A 2 -6.88 -8.25 3.35
C ARG A 2 -7.68 -7.37 4.30
N PHE A 3 -7.81 -6.09 3.97
CA PHE A 3 -8.70 -5.18 4.68
C PHE A 3 -10.09 -5.28 4.05
N ALA A 4 -11.00 -6.00 4.69
CA ALA A 4 -12.42 -5.80 4.47
C ALA A 4 -12.91 -4.79 5.51
N ILE A 5 -14.02 -4.09 5.21
CA ILE A 5 -14.78 -3.15 6.07
C ILE A 5 -14.56 -1.67 5.70
N SER A 6 -15.68 -0.96 5.52
CA SER A 6 -15.74 0.51 5.43
C SER A 6 -15.03 1.12 6.65
N THR A 7 -13.82 1.61 6.43
CA THR A 7 -13.02 2.24 7.48
C THR A 7 -12.73 3.66 7.02
N ASN A 8 -12.92 4.63 7.93
CA ASN A 8 -12.44 5.99 7.70
C ASN A 8 -10.90 6.02 7.78
N GLY A 9 -10.29 7.03 7.17
CA GLY A 9 -8.84 7.20 7.08
C GLY A 9 -8.11 6.95 8.41
N PRO A 10 -8.54 7.58 9.52
CA PRO A 10 -7.90 7.40 10.82
C PRO A 10 -7.89 5.94 11.31
N ALA A 11 -8.99 5.19 11.13
CA ALA A 11 -9.04 3.78 11.54
C ALA A 11 -8.11 2.90 10.69
N PHE A 12 -8.06 3.14 9.37
CA PHE A 12 -7.12 2.46 8.47
C PHE A 12 -5.67 2.74 8.88
N LEU A 13 -5.35 4.00 9.18
CA LEU A 13 -4.01 4.38 9.62
C LEU A 13 -3.60 3.72 10.92
N ALA A 14 -4.45 3.79 11.94
CA ALA A 14 -4.16 3.20 13.24
C ALA A 14 -3.90 1.69 13.11
N ALA A 15 -4.70 1.00 12.28
CA ALA A 15 -4.50 -0.42 12.00
C ALA A 15 -3.19 -0.70 11.26
N MET A 16 -2.87 0.07 10.22
CA MET A 16 -1.63 -0.07 9.46
C MET A 16 -0.39 0.22 10.30
N GLN A 17 -0.40 1.31 11.08
CA GLN A 17 0.70 1.67 11.97
C GLN A 17 0.89 0.62 13.07
N GLY A 18 -0.20 0.19 13.70
CA GLY A 18 -0.15 -0.87 14.72
C GLY A 18 0.39 -2.18 14.17
N TRP A 19 -0.05 -2.57 12.97
CA TRP A 19 0.44 -3.79 12.32
C TRP A 19 1.92 -3.69 11.93
N ILE A 20 2.37 -2.58 11.34
CA ILE A 20 3.79 -2.38 10.99
C ILE A 20 4.67 -2.33 12.25
N ALA A 21 4.20 -1.73 13.33
CA ALA A 21 4.93 -1.72 14.59
C ALA A 21 5.11 -3.13 15.16
N GLN A 22 4.13 -4.03 14.97
CA GLN A 22 4.21 -5.44 15.37
C GLN A 22 5.01 -6.30 14.39
N HIS A 23 5.10 -5.89 13.12
CA HIS A 23 5.74 -6.61 12.02
C HIS A 23 6.67 -5.70 11.20
N PRO A 24 7.75 -5.16 11.78
CA PRO A 24 8.61 -4.20 11.10
C PRO A 24 9.32 -4.80 9.88
N GLU A 25 9.53 -6.12 9.84
CA GLU A 25 10.04 -6.85 8.68
C GLU A 25 9.12 -6.74 7.46
N ALA A 26 7.82 -6.52 7.67
CA ALA A 26 6.86 -6.45 6.59
C ALA A 26 7.03 -5.24 5.67
N VAL A 27 7.77 -4.23 6.13
CA VAL A 27 8.16 -3.09 5.29
C VAL A 27 9.06 -3.55 4.13
N GLY A 28 9.78 -4.65 4.29
CA GLY A 28 10.60 -5.27 3.23
C GLY A 28 9.82 -6.14 2.24
N TYR A 29 8.50 -6.27 2.37
CA TYR A 29 7.69 -7.11 1.50
C TYR A 29 6.90 -6.29 0.47
N ASP A 30 6.55 -6.95 -0.62
CA ASP A 30 5.55 -6.44 -1.52
C ASP A 30 4.16 -6.54 -0.88
N TRP A 31 3.35 -5.52 -1.10
CA TRP A 31 2.03 -5.38 -0.53
C TRP A 31 0.96 -5.48 -1.60
N LEU A 32 -0.10 -6.20 -1.26
CA LEU A 32 -1.27 -6.38 -2.12
C LEU A 32 -2.51 -5.93 -1.37
N TYR A 33 -3.18 -4.92 -1.90
CA TYR A 33 -4.40 -4.34 -1.37
C TYR A 33 -5.56 -4.67 -2.30
N ASP A 34 -6.47 -5.55 -1.86
CA ASP A 34 -7.72 -5.82 -2.58
C ASP A 34 -8.77 -4.74 -2.21
N MET A 35 -8.94 -3.74 -3.06
CA MET A 35 -9.83 -2.60 -2.83
C MET A 35 -11.18 -2.73 -3.54
N ARG A 36 -11.49 -3.88 -4.15
CA ARG A 36 -12.72 -4.06 -4.96
C ARG A 36 -14.03 -3.90 -4.16
N ILE A 37 -13.96 -4.11 -2.84
CA ILE A 37 -15.10 -3.97 -1.91
C ILE A 37 -14.88 -2.86 -0.88
N TYR A 38 -13.85 -2.03 -1.08
CA TYR A 38 -13.49 -0.98 -0.14
C TYR A 38 -14.39 0.24 -0.35
N HIS A 39 -15.01 0.70 0.74
CA HIS A 39 -15.87 1.89 0.77
C HIS A 39 -15.43 2.80 1.92
N GLY A 40 -14.25 3.41 1.77
CA GLY A 40 -13.71 4.33 2.76
C GLY A 40 -12.99 5.50 2.08
N THR A 41 -12.61 6.47 2.90
CA THR A 41 -11.87 7.65 2.46
C THR A 41 -10.63 7.78 3.32
N VAL A 42 -9.49 7.97 2.67
CA VAL A 42 -8.22 8.32 3.32
C VAL A 42 -7.86 9.70 2.80
N SER A 43 -7.65 10.66 3.70
CA SER A 43 -7.28 12.01 3.31
C SER A 43 -5.78 12.11 3.00
N HIS A 44 -5.37 13.26 2.46
CA HIS A 44 -3.95 13.54 2.24
C HIS A 44 -3.18 13.67 3.56
N ASP A 45 -3.80 14.29 4.56
CA ASP A 45 -3.21 14.46 5.89
C ASP A 45 -3.02 13.12 6.58
N ASP A 46 -3.98 12.21 6.41
CA ASP A 46 -3.86 10.84 6.88
C ASP A 46 -2.62 10.15 6.30
N MET A 47 -2.46 10.21 4.97
CA MET A 47 -1.30 9.62 4.29
C MET A 47 0.02 10.27 4.70
N THR A 48 0.03 11.59 4.91
CA THR A 48 1.21 12.33 5.36
C THR A 48 1.63 11.89 6.76
N GLN A 49 0.68 11.72 7.68
CA GLN A 49 0.94 11.23 9.03
C GLN A 49 1.49 9.80 9.00
N PHE A 50 0.91 8.94 8.17
CA PHE A 50 1.40 7.58 7.99
C PHE A 50 2.82 7.54 7.45
N ALA A 51 3.13 8.32 6.42
CA ALA A 51 4.43 8.36 5.79
C ALA A 51 5.56 8.74 6.78
N ARG A 52 5.30 9.68 7.68
CA ARG A 52 6.27 10.06 8.73
C ARG A 52 6.59 8.89 9.66
N ALA A 53 5.56 8.18 10.13
CA ALA A 53 5.75 7.01 10.98
C ALA A 53 6.42 5.86 10.22
N TYR A 54 6.04 5.66 8.96
CA TYR A 54 6.58 4.65 8.08
C TYR A 54 8.07 4.85 7.80
N ALA A 55 8.50 6.09 7.49
CA ALA A 55 9.88 6.39 7.13
C ALA A 55 10.88 5.99 8.23
N ALA A 56 10.51 6.18 9.49
CA ALA A 56 11.33 5.79 10.64
C ALA A 56 11.50 4.27 10.77
N ILE A 57 10.54 3.48 10.27
CA ILE A 57 10.56 2.02 10.34
C ILE A 57 11.19 1.46 9.06
N ALA A 58 10.93 2.06 7.90
CA ALA A 58 11.31 1.51 6.62
C ALA A 58 12.83 1.38 6.47
N ASP A 59 13.57 2.43 6.81
CA ASP A 59 15.05 2.44 6.78
C ASP A 59 15.62 1.72 5.54
N GLU A 60 15.16 2.14 4.35
CA GLU A 60 15.56 1.59 3.03
C GLU A 60 15.08 0.17 2.70
N ARG A 61 14.49 -0.56 3.65
CA ARG A 61 14.01 -1.93 3.41
C ARG A 61 12.89 -2.00 2.39
N ASP A 62 12.20 -0.90 2.14
CA ASP A 62 11.13 -0.77 1.16
C ASP A 62 11.61 -0.47 -0.27
N MET A 63 12.92 -0.31 -0.47
CA MET A 63 13.50 0.02 -1.76
C MET A 63 13.14 -1.01 -2.83
N GLY A 64 12.48 -0.52 -3.89
CA GLY A 64 12.04 -1.33 -5.02
C GLY A 64 10.84 -2.24 -4.73
N ARG A 65 10.29 -2.22 -3.50
CA ARG A 65 9.11 -3.03 -3.14
C ARG A 65 7.85 -2.47 -3.74
N TYR A 66 6.91 -3.34 -4.08
CA TYR A 66 5.63 -2.96 -4.67
C TYR A 66 4.55 -2.75 -3.60
N ALA A 67 3.68 -1.77 -3.82
CA ALA A 67 2.35 -1.68 -3.25
C ALA A 67 1.33 -1.71 -4.38
N VAL A 68 0.69 -2.87 -4.57
CA VAL A 68 -0.26 -3.15 -5.65
C VAL A 68 -1.68 -3.03 -5.12
N PHE A 69 -2.48 -2.16 -5.74
CA PHE A 69 -3.89 -1.96 -5.40
C PHE A 69 -4.78 -2.54 -6.49
N VAL A 70 -5.70 -3.44 -6.13
CA VAL A 70 -6.67 -4.02 -7.06
C VAL A 70 -7.99 -3.28 -6.92
N SER A 71 -8.37 -2.49 -7.91
CA SER A 71 -9.61 -1.71 -7.87
C SER A 71 -10.22 -1.50 -9.26
N PRO A 72 -11.55 -1.53 -9.39
CA PRO A 72 -12.23 -1.10 -10.62
C PRO A 72 -12.36 0.43 -10.71
N ASP A 73 -12.08 1.18 -9.65
CA ASP A 73 -12.26 2.63 -9.57
C ASP A 73 -11.28 3.37 -10.51
N PRO A 74 -11.78 4.12 -11.52
CA PRO A 74 -10.92 4.88 -12.43
C PRO A 74 -10.24 6.09 -11.78
N GLY A 75 -10.71 6.57 -10.62
CA GLY A 75 -10.11 7.69 -9.88
C GLY A 75 -8.93 7.28 -9.00
N LEU A 76 -8.91 6.03 -8.55
CA LEU A 76 -7.88 5.53 -7.64
C LEU A 76 -6.43 5.67 -8.16
N PRO A 77 -6.11 5.42 -9.45
CA PRO A 77 -4.74 5.58 -9.95
C PRO A 77 -4.16 6.98 -9.73
N LEU A 78 -4.97 8.04 -9.88
CA LEU A 78 -4.50 9.41 -9.65
C LEU A 78 -4.23 9.64 -8.16
N TRP A 79 -5.12 9.18 -7.30
CA TRP A 79 -4.95 9.27 -5.85
C TRP A 79 -3.70 8.53 -5.37
N ILE A 80 -3.51 7.29 -5.82
CA ILE A 80 -2.33 6.48 -5.45
C ILE A 80 -1.02 7.10 -5.94
N ARG A 81 -1.02 7.76 -7.12
CA ARG A 81 0.15 8.52 -7.57
C ARG A 81 0.48 9.70 -6.64
N ALA A 82 -0.53 10.41 -6.14
CA ALA A 82 -0.32 11.47 -5.16
C ALA A 82 0.23 10.89 -3.84
N CYS A 83 -0.32 9.76 -3.36
CA CYS A 83 0.18 9.07 -2.18
C CYS A 83 1.64 8.63 -2.34
N ALA A 84 2.03 8.13 -3.52
CA ALA A 84 3.38 7.62 -3.78
C ALA A 84 4.48 8.68 -3.59
N LEU A 85 4.16 9.97 -3.72
CA LEU A 85 5.11 11.06 -3.47
C LEU A 85 5.64 11.06 -2.03
N HIS A 86 4.89 10.49 -1.09
CA HIS A 86 5.28 10.35 0.31
C HIS A 86 6.20 9.15 0.57
N PHE A 87 6.37 8.25 -0.39
CA PHE A 87 7.09 6.97 -0.26
C PHE A 87 8.08 6.78 -1.41
N PRO A 88 9.16 7.59 -1.48
CA PRO A 88 9.99 7.70 -2.68
C PRO A 88 10.74 6.42 -3.09
N ARG A 89 10.81 5.42 -2.19
CA ARG A 89 11.55 4.17 -2.40
C ARG A 89 10.66 2.99 -2.78
N ARG A 90 9.36 3.08 -2.51
CA ARG A 90 8.37 2.04 -2.76
C ARG A 90 7.59 2.34 -4.05
N ILE A 91 7.32 1.31 -4.84
CA ILE A 91 6.65 1.41 -6.13
C ILE A 91 5.15 1.19 -5.95
N PHE A 92 4.34 2.20 -6.23
CA PHE A 92 2.88 2.11 -6.11
C PHE A 92 2.26 1.87 -7.48
N THR A 93 1.34 0.91 -7.57
CA THR A 93 0.64 0.62 -8.82
C THR A 93 -0.80 0.19 -8.58
N VAL A 94 -1.68 0.51 -9.52
CA VAL A 94 -3.10 0.14 -9.48
C VAL A 94 -3.41 -0.74 -10.67
N VAL A 95 -4.06 -1.87 -10.42
CA VAL A 95 -4.51 -2.82 -11.44
C VAL A 95 -6.00 -3.09 -11.26
N ARG A 96 -6.65 -3.56 -12.34
CA ARG A 96 -8.10 -3.83 -12.31
C ARG A 96 -8.45 -5.22 -11.78
N THR A 97 -7.54 -6.18 -11.93
CA THR A 97 -7.81 -7.59 -11.61
C THR A 97 -6.76 -8.17 -10.68
N MET A 98 -7.15 -9.21 -9.93
CA MET A 98 -6.22 -9.96 -9.08
C MET A 98 -5.15 -10.68 -9.91
N ALA A 99 -5.53 -11.20 -11.09
CA ALA A 99 -4.60 -11.87 -11.99
C ALA A 99 -3.46 -10.94 -12.44
N ASP A 100 -3.75 -9.67 -12.70
CA ASP A 100 -2.73 -8.68 -13.07
C ASP A 100 -1.81 -8.35 -11.89
N ALA A 101 -2.36 -8.26 -10.68
CA ALA A 101 -1.56 -8.07 -9.47
C ALA A 101 -0.59 -9.24 -9.24
N GLU A 102 -1.09 -10.47 -9.36
CA GLU A 102 -0.25 -11.66 -9.19
C GLU A 102 0.83 -11.77 -10.28
N LYS A 103 0.56 -11.33 -11.51
CA LYS A 103 1.58 -11.28 -12.58
C LYS A 103 2.70 -10.31 -12.23
N LEU A 104 2.38 -9.15 -11.65
CA LEU A 104 3.37 -8.16 -11.22
C LEU A 104 4.22 -8.72 -10.08
N LEU A 105 3.58 -9.26 -9.05
CA LEU A 105 4.27 -9.76 -7.85
C LEU A 105 5.09 -11.03 -8.08
N ARG A 106 4.75 -11.84 -9.10
CA ARG A 106 5.54 -13.02 -9.47
C ARG A 106 6.84 -12.68 -10.19
N ARG A 107 6.98 -11.50 -10.81
CA ARG A 107 8.18 -11.13 -11.59
C ARG A 107 9.46 -11.14 -10.75
N ASP A 108 9.37 -10.86 -9.45
CA ASP A 108 10.53 -10.82 -8.56
C ASP A 108 10.94 -12.20 -8.01
N PHE A 109 10.17 -13.26 -8.27
CA PHE A 109 10.55 -14.63 -7.91
C PHE A 109 11.39 -15.34 -8.99
N SER A 110 11.54 -14.76 -10.18
CA SER A 110 12.30 -15.35 -11.30
C SER A 110 13.73 -14.80 -11.45
N ALA A 111 14.18 -13.96 -10.52
CA ALA A 111 15.56 -13.45 -10.47
C ALA A 111 16.39 -14.15 -9.37
N LYS A 112 16.30 -15.49 -9.30
CA LYS A 112 17.25 -16.34 -8.56
C LYS A 112 17.88 -17.34 -9.50
#